data_AF-A0A4U7F450-F1
#
_entry.id   AF-A0A4U7F450-F1
#
_cell.length_a   1.000
_cell.length_b   1.000
_cell.length_c   1.000
_cell.angle_alpha   90.00
_cell.angle_beta   90.00
_cell.angle_gamma   90.00
#
_symmetry.space_group_name_H-M   'P 1'
#
loop_
_entity.id
_entity.type
_entity.pdbx_description
1 polymer ?
#
loop_
_entity_poly.entity_id
_entity_poly.type
_entity_poly.pdbx_seq_one_letter_code
_entity_poly.pdbx_strand_id
1 'polypeptide(L)'
;MFETNVDATYAWLGLALVSVAAAGVAATLPASPPPDASGVAHTIDSVADGPHPARAEHGLAASQMRLTERSIGLRSDGGVGFASLHGPKVTPVPAGHADRNRTDGINRLRPVLDGVPPSSAFDDPDAFAAAASRARAAAGAWRPAPERLTVRRVHYGGVHVTLVG
;
A
#
# COMPACT_ATOMS: atom_id res chain seq x y z
N MET A 1 69.17 -13.93 7.83
CA MET A 1 68.20 -12.82 7.94
C MET A 1 67.05 -13.14 7.00
N PHE A 2 66.11 -13.99 7.45
CA PHE A 2 64.86 -14.26 6.75
C PHE A 2 63.78 -13.52 7.53
N GLU A 3 63.75 -12.20 7.36
CA GLU A 3 62.64 -11.39 7.83
C GLU A 3 61.42 -11.74 6.97
N THR A 4 60.75 -12.81 7.39
CA THR A 4 59.30 -12.93 7.45
C THR A 4 58.53 -12.38 6.23
N ASN A 5 58.78 -12.91 5.02
CA ASN A 5 57.80 -12.86 3.90
C ASN A 5 56.43 -13.51 4.28
N VAL A 6 56.44 -14.24 5.39
CA VAL A 6 55.28 -14.80 6.06
C VAL A 6 54.30 -13.70 6.48
N ASP A 7 54.80 -12.52 6.88
CA ASP A 7 53.97 -11.39 7.33
C ASP A 7 53.17 -10.79 6.18
N ALA A 8 53.80 -10.62 5.01
CA ALA A 8 53.12 -10.15 3.79
C ALA A 8 52.02 -11.11 3.34
N THR A 9 52.26 -12.42 3.41
CA THR A 9 51.27 -13.44 2.99
C THR A 9 50.08 -13.50 3.95
N TYR A 10 50.32 -13.43 5.26
CA TYR A 10 49.25 -13.36 6.25
C TYR A 10 48.50 -12.04 6.23
N ALA A 11 49.17 -10.93 5.92
CA ALA A 11 48.52 -9.64 5.70
C ALA A 11 47.55 -9.69 4.51
N TRP A 12 47.97 -10.29 3.38
CA TRP A 12 47.09 -10.49 2.22
C TRP A 12 45.91 -11.43 2.51
N LEU A 13 46.15 -12.53 3.21
CA LEU A 13 45.09 -13.43 3.67
C LEU A 13 44.10 -12.73 4.60
N GLY A 14 44.61 -11.96 5.57
CA GLY A 14 43.80 -11.15 6.48
C GLY A 14 42.97 -10.12 5.75
N LEU A 15 43.55 -9.40 4.79
CA LEU A 15 42.86 -8.41 3.96
C LEU A 15 41.77 -9.07 3.10
N ALA A 16 42.04 -10.24 2.51
CA ALA A 16 41.04 -10.99 1.75
C ALA A 16 39.86 -11.40 2.63
N LEU A 17 40.14 -11.91 3.84
CA LEU A 17 39.12 -12.32 4.82
C LEU A 17 38.25 -11.14 5.27
N VAL A 18 38.87 -10.01 5.60
CA VAL A 18 38.17 -8.76 5.96
C VAL A 18 37.34 -8.23 4.80
N SER A 19 37.85 -8.29 3.56
CA SER A 19 37.12 -7.84 2.37
C SER A 19 35.90 -8.70 2.09
N VAL A 20 36.02 -10.02 2.21
CA VAL A 20 34.89 -10.95 2.07
C VAL A 20 33.86 -10.73 3.18
N ALA A 21 34.31 -10.53 4.42
CA ALA A 21 33.41 -10.21 5.53
C ALA A 21 32.66 -8.88 5.29
N ALA A 22 33.37 -7.83 4.86
CA ALA A 22 32.76 -6.54 4.55
C ALA A 22 31.78 -6.62 3.37
N ALA A 23 32.13 -7.34 2.31
CA ALA A 23 31.24 -7.58 1.17
C ALA A 23 29.99 -8.37 1.56
N GLY A 24 30.15 -9.39 2.41
CA GLY A 24 29.04 -10.15 2.98
C GLY A 24 28.10 -9.28 3.79
N VAL A 25 28.62 -8.38 4.63
CA VAL A 25 27.80 -7.42 5.39
C VAL A 25 27.06 -6.47 4.45
N ALA A 26 27.75 -5.88 3.47
CA ALA A 26 27.12 -4.98 2.50
C ALA A 26 25.98 -5.66 1.71
N ALA A 27 26.12 -6.94 1.39
CA ALA A 27 25.10 -7.71 0.69
C ALA A 27 23.82 -7.99 1.52
N THR A 28 23.86 -7.79 2.84
CA THR A 28 22.68 -7.97 3.72
C THR A 28 21.89 -6.69 3.95
N LEU A 29 22.40 -5.54 3.51
CA LEU A 29 21.71 -4.26 3.65
C LEU A 29 20.58 -4.12 2.62
N PRO A 30 19.41 -3.57 3.01
CA PRO A 30 18.34 -3.29 2.06
C PRO A 30 18.83 -2.33 0.97
N ALA A 31 18.66 -2.72 -0.30
CA ALA A 31 19.12 -1.94 -1.45
C ALA A 31 18.23 -0.73 -1.78
N SER A 32 17.16 -0.51 -1.02
CA SER A 32 16.17 0.54 -1.28
C SER A 32 15.62 1.12 0.02
N PRO A 33 15.27 2.42 0.06
CA PRO A 33 14.61 3.01 1.21
C PRO A 33 13.25 2.35 1.48
N PRO A 34 12.73 2.46 2.72
CA PRO A 34 11.38 2.00 3.02
C PRO A 34 10.35 2.77 2.18
N PRO A 35 9.19 2.15 1.88
CA PRO A 35 8.16 2.77 1.06
C PRO A 35 7.50 3.98 1.76
N ASP A 36 7.20 5.02 0.98
CA ASP A 36 6.60 6.26 1.47
C ASP A 36 5.09 6.12 1.77
N ALA A 37 4.76 5.51 2.91
CA ALA A 37 3.37 5.40 3.36
C ALA A 37 2.76 6.77 3.71
N SER A 38 3.57 7.74 4.14
CA SER A 38 3.13 9.08 4.55
C SER A 38 2.65 9.91 3.35
N GLY A 39 3.39 9.90 2.24
CA GLY A 39 2.97 10.57 1.00
C GLY A 39 1.66 10.00 0.42
N VAL A 40 1.47 8.68 0.53
CA VAL A 40 0.20 8.06 0.14
C VAL A 40 -0.94 8.45 1.08
N ALA A 41 -0.71 8.42 2.39
CA ALA A 41 -1.69 8.86 3.39
C ALA A 41 -2.10 10.32 3.16
N HIS A 42 -1.15 11.20 2.88
CA HIS A 42 -1.41 12.60 2.55
C HIS A 42 -2.30 12.75 1.31
N THR A 43 -2.04 11.94 0.27
CA THR A 43 -2.88 11.95 -0.95
C THR A 43 -4.31 11.50 -0.64
N ILE A 44 -4.47 10.44 0.16
CA ILE A 44 -5.77 9.95 0.60
C ILE A 44 -6.52 11.02 1.39
N ASP A 45 -5.88 11.59 2.42
CA ASP A 45 -6.50 12.60 3.29
C ASP A 45 -6.88 13.85 2.49
N SER A 46 -6.05 14.29 1.53
CA SER A 46 -6.36 15.44 0.67
C SER A 46 -7.64 15.28 -0.14
N VAL A 47 -7.96 14.06 -0.60
CA VAL A 47 -9.21 13.75 -1.31
C VAL A 47 -10.36 13.51 -0.34
N ALA A 48 -10.08 12.88 0.81
CA ALA A 48 -11.06 12.53 1.81
C ALA A 48 -11.61 13.74 2.58
N ASP A 49 -10.85 14.82 2.69
CA ASP A 49 -11.26 16.04 3.42
C ASP A 49 -11.99 17.07 2.54
N GLY A 50 -11.87 16.98 1.21
CA GLY A 50 -12.44 17.98 0.29
C GLY A 50 -13.98 17.91 0.17
N PRO A 51 -14.73 19.02 0.18
CA PRO A 51 -16.20 19.02 0.21
C PRO A 51 -16.89 18.49 -1.06
N HIS A 52 -16.13 18.30 -2.14
CA HIS A 52 -16.65 17.94 -3.45
C HIS A 52 -16.13 16.56 -3.92
N PRO A 53 -16.86 15.85 -4.80
CA PRO A 53 -16.35 14.67 -5.47
C PRO A 53 -15.01 14.97 -6.14
N ALA A 54 -13.99 14.19 -5.77
CA ALA A 54 -12.62 14.35 -6.24
C ALA A 54 -11.99 12.98 -6.48
N ARG A 55 -11.01 12.95 -7.39
CA ARG A 55 -10.20 11.76 -7.70
C ARG A 55 -8.73 12.15 -7.64
N ALA A 56 -7.91 11.28 -7.06
CA ALA A 56 -6.47 11.34 -7.17
C ALA A 56 -5.91 9.95 -7.48
N GLU A 57 -4.74 9.93 -8.09
CA GLU A 57 -3.95 8.73 -8.25
C GLU A 57 -2.55 8.94 -7.68
N HIS A 58 -2.00 7.90 -7.06
CA HIS A 58 -0.68 7.94 -6.48
C HIS A 58 0.11 6.69 -6.89
N GLY A 59 1.32 6.86 -7.42
CA GLY A 59 2.19 5.74 -7.78
C GLY A 59 2.74 5.05 -6.54
N LEU A 60 2.71 3.72 -6.49
CA LEU A 60 3.19 2.97 -5.34
C LEU A 60 4.51 2.27 -5.65
N ALA A 61 5.54 2.59 -4.87
CA ALA A 61 6.82 1.85 -4.87
C ALA A 61 6.80 0.77 -3.76
N ALA A 62 5.87 -0.18 -3.85
CA ALA A 62 5.69 -1.24 -2.88
C ALA A 62 5.27 -2.56 -3.57
N SER A 63 5.64 -3.70 -3.01
CA SER A 63 5.21 -5.01 -3.49
C SER A 63 3.93 -5.49 -2.79
N GLN A 64 3.73 -5.08 -1.54
CA GLN A 64 2.50 -5.36 -0.80
C GLN A 64 1.93 -4.11 -0.14
N MET A 65 0.60 -4.07 -0.05
CA MET A 65 -0.17 -3.03 0.60
C MET A 65 -1.13 -3.65 1.61
N ARG A 66 -1.32 -2.97 2.73
CA ARG A 66 -2.38 -3.23 3.71
C ARG A 66 -3.15 -1.94 3.94
N LEU A 67 -4.41 -1.92 3.56
CA LEU A 67 -5.27 -0.77 3.78
C LEU A 67 -6.37 -1.10 4.79
N THR A 68 -6.58 -0.22 5.76
CA THR A 68 -7.69 -0.24 6.71
C THR A 68 -8.55 1.01 6.52
N GLU A 69 -9.63 1.16 7.28
CA GLU A 69 -10.43 2.39 7.27
C GLU A 69 -9.68 3.63 7.82
N ARG A 70 -8.55 3.45 8.52
CA ARG A 70 -7.78 4.55 9.16
C ARG A 70 -6.27 4.47 9.01
N SER A 71 -5.75 3.54 8.24
CA SER A 71 -4.29 3.37 8.10
C SER A 71 -3.92 2.67 6.81
N ILE A 72 -2.71 2.97 6.36
CA ILE A 72 -2.07 2.35 5.21
C ILE A 72 -0.70 1.80 5.65
N GLY A 73 -0.45 0.54 5.29
CA GLY A 73 0.85 -0.11 5.39
C GLY A 73 1.35 -0.44 4.00
N LEU A 74 2.62 -0.19 3.75
CA LEU A 74 3.32 -0.55 2.53
C LEU A 74 4.52 -1.41 2.87
N ARG A 75 4.80 -2.41 2.05
CA ARG A 75 5.96 -3.29 2.20
C ARG A 75 6.67 -3.44 0.86
N SER A 76 7.98 -3.33 0.89
CA SER A 76 8.90 -3.61 -0.22
C SER A 76 10.11 -4.37 0.31
N ASP A 77 11.08 -4.65 -0.57
CA ASP A 77 12.38 -5.22 -0.18
C ASP A 77 13.19 -4.25 0.72
N GLY A 78 12.87 -2.95 0.66
CA GLY A 78 13.43 -1.90 1.51
C GLY A 78 12.84 -1.84 2.93
N GLY A 79 11.82 -2.65 3.22
CA GLY A 79 11.19 -2.75 4.54
C GLY A 79 9.70 -2.43 4.53
N VAL A 80 9.17 -2.05 5.71
CA VAL A 80 7.73 -1.79 5.92
C VAL A 80 7.53 -0.37 6.42
N GLY A 81 6.69 0.39 5.73
CA GLY A 81 6.22 1.72 6.14
C GLY A 81 4.76 1.68 6.57
N PHE A 82 4.40 2.46 7.59
CA PHE A 82 3.02 2.63 8.04
C PHE A 82 2.68 4.10 8.20
N ALA A 83 1.45 4.47 7.87
CA ALA A 83 0.90 5.79 8.12
C ALA A 83 -0.57 5.70 8.53
N SER A 84 -0.97 6.60 9.42
CA SER A 84 -2.37 6.79 9.81
C SER A 84 -3.06 7.76 8.86
N LEU A 85 -4.35 7.53 8.63
CA LEU A 85 -5.24 8.42 7.88
C LEU A 85 -6.01 9.27 8.89
N HIS A 86 -5.97 10.58 8.71
CA HIS A 86 -6.56 11.54 9.66
C HIS A 86 -7.94 12.00 9.24
N GLY A 87 -8.28 11.89 7.95
CA GLY A 87 -9.58 12.25 7.41
C GLY A 87 -10.71 11.27 7.75
N PRO A 88 -11.86 11.40 7.06
CA PRO A 88 -12.97 10.46 7.15
C PRO A 88 -12.56 9.01 6.86
N LYS A 89 -13.35 8.06 7.40
CA LYS A 89 -13.13 6.63 7.18
C LYS A 89 -13.13 6.27 5.69
N VAL A 90 -12.01 5.77 5.21
CA VAL A 90 -11.90 5.29 3.83
C VAL A 90 -12.53 3.91 3.66
N THR A 91 -12.86 3.57 2.44
CA THR A 91 -13.44 2.28 2.05
C THR A 91 -12.47 1.58 1.10
N PRO A 92 -11.73 0.58 1.60
CA PRO A 92 -10.80 -0.20 0.79
C PRO A 92 -11.54 -0.99 -0.29
N VAL A 93 -11.11 -0.85 -1.54
CA VAL A 93 -11.62 -1.62 -2.68
C VAL A 93 -10.53 -2.62 -3.07
N PRO A 94 -10.71 -3.93 -2.83
CA PRO A 94 -9.68 -4.92 -3.15
C PRO A 94 -9.42 -4.99 -4.66
N ALA A 95 -8.16 -5.17 -5.05
CA ALA A 95 -7.80 -5.47 -6.43
C ALA A 95 -8.17 -6.92 -6.76
N GLY A 96 -8.96 -7.13 -7.82
CA GLY A 96 -9.40 -8.45 -8.29
C GLY A 96 -10.64 -9.02 -7.60
N HIS A 97 -11.04 -10.22 -8.03
CA HIS A 97 -12.17 -10.94 -7.47
C HIS A 97 -11.79 -11.49 -6.09
N ALA A 98 -12.24 -10.80 -5.04
CA ALA A 98 -12.17 -11.35 -3.70
C ALA A 98 -13.11 -12.56 -3.58
N ASP A 99 -12.78 -13.46 -2.65
CA ASP A 99 -13.47 -14.74 -2.43
C ASP A 99 -15.00 -14.57 -2.48
N ARG A 100 -15.65 -15.27 -3.42
CA ARG A 100 -17.05 -15.06 -3.77
C ARG A 100 -17.99 -15.18 -2.57
N ASN A 101 -17.59 -15.93 -1.54
CA ASN A 101 -18.41 -16.17 -0.35
C ASN A 101 -18.37 -15.02 0.68
N ARG A 102 -17.38 -14.12 0.61
CA ARG A 102 -17.19 -13.02 1.60
C ARG A 102 -17.38 -11.62 0.99
N THR A 103 -17.66 -11.55 -0.31
CA THR A 103 -17.51 -10.30 -1.08
C THR A 103 -18.77 -9.84 -1.80
N ASP A 104 -19.93 -10.20 -1.24
CA ASP A 104 -21.23 -9.77 -1.76
C ASP A 104 -21.34 -8.23 -1.76
N GLY A 105 -21.71 -7.68 -2.92
CA GLY A 105 -21.78 -6.24 -3.20
C GLY A 105 -20.43 -5.50 -3.29
N ILE A 106 -19.37 -5.94 -2.62
CA ILE A 106 -18.06 -5.25 -2.60
C ILE A 106 -17.42 -5.20 -4.00
N ASN A 107 -17.56 -6.26 -4.81
CA ASN A 107 -17.02 -6.28 -6.18
C ASN A 107 -17.63 -5.19 -7.08
N ARG A 108 -18.82 -4.69 -6.75
CA ARG A 108 -19.48 -3.59 -7.48
C ARG A 108 -18.88 -2.22 -7.15
N LEU A 109 -18.07 -2.10 -6.09
CA LEU A 109 -17.35 -0.87 -5.75
C LEU A 109 -16.21 -0.57 -6.72
N ARG A 110 -15.62 -1.60 -7.35
CA ARG A 110 -14.50 -1.44 -8.30
C ARG A 110 -14.91 -0.61 -9.53
N PRO A 111 -15.99 -0.94 -10.27
CA PRO A 111 -16.49 -0.08 -11.34
C PRO A 111 -16.71 1.37 -10.91
N VAL A 112 -17.23 1.59 -9.68
CA VAL A 112 -17.49 2.94 -9.15
C VAL A 112 -16.19 3.71 -8.88
N LEU A 113 -15.17 3.03 -8.34
CA LEU A 113 -13.83 3.59 -8.20
C LEU A 113 -13.29 4.00 -9.58
N ASP A 114 -13.45 3.15 -10.58
CA ASP A 114 -12.88 3.34 -11.93
C ASP A 114 -13.56 4.44 -12.74
N GLY A 115 -14.86 4.69 -12.53
CA GLY A 115 -15.60 5.60 -13.42
C GLY A 115 -17.08 5.64 -13.19
N VAL A 116 -17.65 4.46 -13.00
CA VAL A 116 -19.07 4.19 -13.19
C VAL A 116 -19.91 4.91 -12.14
N PRO A 117 -21.00 5.60 -12.54
CA PRO A 117 -21.92 6.20 -11.59
C PRO A 117 -22.45 5.16 -10.58
N PRO A 118 -22.51 5.46 -9.28
CA PRO A 118 -22.98 4.51 -8.28
C PRO A 118 -24.41 4.04 -8.54
N SER A 119 -25.26 4.90 -9.12
CA SER A 119 -26.63 4.55 -9.55
C SER A 119 -26.72 3.52 -10.68
N SER A 120 -25.62 3.27 -11.40
CA SER A 120 -25.55 2.21 -12.41
C SER A 120 -25.01 0.89 -11.85
N ALA A 121 -24.35 0.92 -10.69
CA ALA A 121 -23.75 -0.25 -10.04
C ALA A 121 -24.56 -0.76 -8.84
N PHE A 122 -25.40 0.10 -8.25
CA PHE A 122 -26.21 -0.17 -7.08
C PHE A 122 -27.64 0.32 -7.31
N ASP A 123 -28.59 -0.52 -6.89
CA ASP A 123 -30.03 -0.24 -7.04
C ASP A 123 -30.46 0.98 -6.22
N ASP A 124 -29.88 1.16 -5.04
CA ASP A 124 -30.19 2.25 -4.11
C ASP A 124 -28.97 2.68 -3.26
N PRO A 125 -29.02 3.87 -2.62
CA PRO A 125 -27.95 4.36 -1.75
C PRO A 125 -27.62 3.46 -0.54
N ASP A 126 -28.61 2.74 0.01
CA ASP A 126 -28.42 1.88 1.18
C ASP A 126 -27.62 0.62 0.81
N ALA A 127 -27.85 0.07 -0.39
CA ALA A 127 -27.07 -1.02 -0.96
C ALA A 127 -25.59 -0.61 -1.13
N PHE A 128 -25.34 0.62 -1.60
CA PHE A 128 -23.99 1.18 -1.69
C PHE A 128 -23.34 1.36 -0.31
N ALA A 129 -24.07 1.93 0.66
CA ALA A 129 -23.59 2.08 2.04
C ALA A 129 -23.25 0.72 2.69
N ALA A 130 -24.09 -0.28 2.49
CA ALA A 130 -23.88 -1.63 3.00
C ALA A 130 -22.65 -2.30 2.36
N ALA A 131 -22.45 -2.15 1.05
CA ALA A 131 -21.25 -2.64 0.38
C ALA A 131 -19.98 -1.96 0.91
N ALA A 132 -20.00 -0.64 1.10
CA ALA A 132 -18.88 0.09 1.70
C ALA A 132 -18.59 -0.36 3.14
N SER A 133 -19.62 -0.58 3.95
CA SER A 133 -19.48 -1.10 5.32
C SER A 133 -18.83 -2.49 5.36
N ARG A 134 -19.29 -3.42 4.50
CA ARG A 134 -18.69 -4.75 4.38
C ARG A 134 -17.25 -4.69 3.91
N ALA A 135 -16.93 -3.81 2.96
CA ALA A 135 -15.56 -3.63 2.47
C ALA A 135 -14.61 -3.17 3.58
N ARG A 136 -15.06 -2.23 4.43
CA ARG A 136 -14.30 -1.80 5.63
C ARG A 136 -14.12 -2.94 6.64
N ALA A 137 -15.16 -3.73 6.89
CA ALA A 137 -15.09 -4.87 7.79
C ALA A 137 -14.14 -5.98 7.29
N ALA A 138 -14.02 -6.16 5.97
CA ALA A 138 -13.12 -7.11 5.34
C ALA A 138 -11.69 -6.56 5.10
N ALA A 139 -11.42 -5.32 5.49
CA ALA A 139 -10.15 -4.65 5.25
C ALA A 139 -9.02 -5.14 6.17
N GLY A 140 -7.79 -4.68 5.90
CA GLY A 140 -6.66 -4.90 6.79
C GLY A 140 -5.88 -6.19 6.59
N ALA A 141 -6.10 -6.92 5.50
CA ALA A 141 -5.17 -7.96 5.03
C ALA A 141 -4.05 -7.36 4.17
N TRP A 142 -2.84 -7.92 4.26
CA TRP A 142 -1.79 -7.65 3.28
C TRP A 142 -2.17 -8.26 1.94
N ARG A 143 -2.03 -7.49 0.86
CA ARG A 143 -2.33 -7.88 -0.51
C ARG A 143 -1.24 -7.36 -1.44
N PRO A 144 -1.09 -7.92 -2.66
CA PRO A 144 -0.25 -7.31 -3.68
C PRO A 144 -0.61 -5.83 -3.85
N ALA A 145 0.39 -4.95 -3.82
CA ALA A 145 0.16 -3.53 -4.08
C ALA A 145 -0.07 -3.33 -5.59
N PRO A 146 -1.07 -2.52 -5.98
CA PRO A 146 -1.18 -2.10 -7.38
C PRO A 146 -0.02 -1.15 -7.72
N GLU A 147 0.26 -0.95 -9.01
CA GLU A 147 1.25 0.05 -9.45
C GLU A 147 0.81 1.49 -9.11
N ARG A 148 -0.51 1.72 -9.13
CA ARG A 148 -1.15 3.00 -8.82
C ARG A 148 -2.31 2.79 -7.87
N LEU A 149 -2.35 3.59 -6.82
CA LEU A 149 -3.49 3.71 -5.93
C LEU A 149 -4.47 4.75 -6.47
N THR A 150 -5.74 4.38 -6.63
CA THR A 150 -6.79 5.34 -6.97
C THR A 150 -7.57 5.69 -5.71
N VAL A 151 -7.78 6.98 -5.48
CA VAL A 151 -8.64 7.51 -4.42
C VAL A 151 -9.78 8.25 -5.08
N ARG A 152 -11.02 7.94 -4.70
CA ARG A 152 -12.20 8.61 -5.25
C ARG A 152 -13.25 8.85 -4.18
N ARG A 153 -13.66 10.11 -4.06
CA ARG A 153 -14.82 10.50 -3.27
C ARG A 153 -16.09 10.38 -4.10
N VAL A 154 -17.08 9.65 -3.60
CA VAL A 154 -18.33 9.32 -4.28
C VAL A 154 -19.50 9.72 -3.39
N HIS A 155 -20.44 10.47 -3.97
CA HIS A 155 -21.68 10.86 -3.33
C HIS A 155 -22.84 10.16 -4.05
N TYR A 156 -23.68 9.44 -3.32
CA TYR A 156 -24.87 8.80 -3.86
C TYR A 156 -26.04 8.95 -2.89
N GLY A 157 -27.07 9.72 -3.28
CA GLY A 157 -28.09 10.16 -2.33
C GLY A 157 -27.46 10.93 -1.16
N GLY A 158 -27.77 10.52 0.08
CA GLY A 158 -27.14 11.03 1.30
C GLY A 158 -25.86 10.32 1.74
N VAL A 159 -25.35 9.38 0.93
CA VAL A 159 -24.21 8.53 1.30
C VAL A 159 -22.93 9.08 0.68
N HIS A 160 -21.96 9.40 1.53
CA HIS A 160 -20.64 9.91 1.15
C HIS A 160 -19.57 8.87 1.48
N VAL A 161 -18.82 8.41 0.47
CA VAL A 161 -17.80 7.38 0.63
C VAL A 161 -16.53 7.75 -0.12
N THR A 162 -15.38 7.60 0.55
CA THR A 162 -14.06 7.67 -0.09
C THR A 162 -13.60 6.26 -0.41
N LEU A 163 -13.66 5.88 -1.69
CA LEU A 163 -13.15 4.60 -2.20
C LEU A 163 -11.65 4.71 -2.43
N VAL A 164 -10.90 3.68 -2.04
CA VAL A 164 -9.44 3.62 -2.20
C VAL A 164 -9.02 2.22 -2.63
N GLY A 165 -8.27 2.09 -3.72
CA GLY A 165 -7.68 0.81 -4.14
C GLY A 165 -7.25 0.75 -5.58
#